data_AF-A0A3D6BSU8-F1
#
_entry.id   AF-A0A3D6BSU8-F1
#
_cell.length_a   1.000
_cell.length_b   1.000
_cell.length_c   1.000
_cell.angle_alpha   90.00
_cell.angle_beta   90.00
_cell.angle_gamma   90.00
#
_symmetry.space_group_name_H-M   'P 1'
#
loop_
_entity.id
_entity.type
_entity.pdbx_description
1 polymer ?
#
loop_
_entity_poly.entity_id
_entity_poly.type
_entity_poly.pdbx_seq_one_letter_code
_entity_poly.pdbx_strand_id
1 'polypeptide(L)' 'MSIIINIHARQILDSRGNPTVEVDVVAENGIMGRA' A
#
# COMPACT_ATOMS: atom_id res chain seq x y z
N MET A 1 -2.42 -7.36 -18.10
CA MET A 1 -1.16 -7.80 -17.46
C MET A 1 -1.19 -7.35 -16.01
N SER A 2 -0.58 -8.09 -15.08
CA SER A 2 -0.56 -7.78 -13.64
C SER A 2 0.80 -7.25 -13.17
N ILE A 3 1.47 -6.45 -14.02
CA ILE A 3 2.78 -5.87 -13.69
C ILE A 3 2.59 -4.76 -12.66
N ILE A 4 3.37 -4.79 -11.59
CA ILE A 4 3.41 -3.73 -10.57
C ILE A 4 4.32 -2.61 -11.07
N ILE A 5 3.83 -1.37 -11.03
CA ILE A 5 4.55 -0.19 -11.52
C ILE A 5 4.87 0.81 -10.40
N ASN A 6 4.19 0.73 -9.26
CA ASN A 6 4.46 1.59 -8.12
C ASN A 6 4.15 0.86 -6.80
N ILE A 7 5.00 1.09 -5.79
CA ILE A 7 4.81 0.67 -4.41
C ILE A 7 5.20 1.86 -3.52
N HIS A 8 4.29 2.27 -2.64
CA HIS A 8 4.54 3.35 -1.69
C HIS A 8 4.11 2.94 -0.28
N ALA A 9 5.05 2.95 0.66
CA ALA A 9 4.81 2.61 2.06
C ALA A 9 4.81 3.87 2.93
N ARG A 10 3.97 3.87 3.96
CA ARG A 10 3.91 4.90 5.00
C ARG A 10 3.72 4.29 6.38
N GLN A 11 4.17 5.00 7.40
CA GLN A 11 3.84 4.66 8.78
C GLN A 11 2.47 5.25 9.14
N ILE A 12 1.60 4.42 9.73
CA ILE A 12 0.31 4.82 10.32
C ILE A 12 0.23 4.29 11.77
N LEU A 13 -0.89 4.52 12.44
CA LEU A 13 -1.17 3.93 13.76
C LEU A 13 -2.22 2.83 13.65
N ASP A 14 -2.04 1.72 14.36
CA ASP A 14 -3.04 0.66 14.50
C ASP A 14 -4.17 1.06 15.48
N SER A 15 -5.15 0.17 15.67
CA SER A 15 -6.26 0.39 16.60
C SER A 15 -5.86 0.48 18.08
N ARG A 16 -4.61 0.14 18.42
CA ARG A 16 -4.02 0.23 19.76
C ARG A 16 -3.06 1.42 19.89
N GLY A 17 -2.94 2.25 18.86
CA GLY A 17 -2.05 3.42 18.82
C GLY A 17 -0.59 3.10 18.58
N ASN A 18 -0.25 1.87 18.16
CA ASN A 18 1.12 1.50 17.84
C ASN A 18 1.45 1.84 16.38
N PRO A 19 2.67 2.32 16.07
CA PRO A 19 3.13 2.44 14.71
C PRO A 19 3.01 1.11 13.94
N THR A 20 2.38 1.16 12.77
CA THR A 20 2.30 0.06 11.79
C THR A 20 2.53 0.60 10.38
N VAL A 21 2.69 -0.28 9.41
CA VAL A 21 2.92 0.06 8.00
C VAL A 21 1.61 -0.05 7.23
N GLU A 22 1.37 0.90 6.32
CA GLU A 22 0.37 0.81 5.27
C GLU A 22 1.07 0.99 3.91
N VAL A 23 0.68 0.21 2.90
CA VAL A 23 1.28 0.20 1.58
C VAL A 23 0.23 0.34 0.50
N ASP A 24 0.48 1.27 -0.43
CA ASP A 24 -0.23 1.37 -1.70
C ASP A 24 0.55 0.63 -2.80
N VAL A 25 -0.14 -0.20 -3.57
CA VAL A 25 0.41 -0.90 -4.74
C VAL A 25 -0.42 -0.54 -5.97
N VAL A 26 0.25 -0.09 -7.04
CA VAL A 26 -0.41 0.23 -8.32
C VAL A 26 0.13 -0.67 -9.43
N ALA A 27 -0.80 -1.32 -10.14
CA ALA A 27 -0.51 -2.13 -11.32
C ALA A 27 -0.59 -1.31 -12.61
N GLU A 28 0.07 -1.78 -13.66
CA GLU A 28 0.12 -1.13 -14.98
C GLU A 28 -1.28 -0.89 -15.58
N ASN A 29 -2.24 -1.76 -15.29
CA ASN A 29 -3.63 -1.63 -15.71
C ASN A 29 -4.45 -0.65 -14.86
N GLY A 30 -3.81 0.10 -13.95
CA GLY A 30 -4.44 1.11 -13.10
C GLY A 30 -5.11 0.55 -11.85
N ILE A 31 -5.10 -0.76 -11.60
CA ILE A 31 -5.64 -1.34 -10.38
C ILE A 31 -4.76 -0.94 -9.19
N MET A 32 -5.40 -0.50 -8.10
CA MET A 32 -4.74 -0.13 -6.84
C MET A 32 -5.18 -1.06 -5.70
N GLY A 33 -4.22 -1.54 -4.92
CA GLY A 33 -4.44 -2.24 -3.65
C GLY A 33 -3.81 -1.50 -2.49
N ARG A 34 -4.40 -1.64 -1.29
CA ARG A 34 -3.90 -1.07 -0.04
C ARG A 34 -3.99 -2.10 1.09
N ALA A 35 -2.94 -2.21 1.90
CA ALA A 35 -2.88 -3.06 3.09
C ALA A 35 -1.99 -2.44 4.16
#